data_AF-A0A170UTG4-F1
#
_entry.id   AF-A0A170UTG4-F1
#
_cell.length_a   1.000
_cell.length_b   1.000
_cell.length_c   1.000
_cell.angle_alpha   90.00
_cell.angle_beta   90.00
_cell.angle_gamma   90.00
#
_symmetry.space_group_name_H-M   'P 1'
#
loop_
_entity.id
_entity.type
_entity.pdbx_description
1 polymer ?
#
loop_
_entity_poly.entity_id
_entity_poly.type
_entity_poly.pdbx_seq_one_letter_code
_entity_poly.pdbx_strand_id
1 'polypeptide(L)'
;GTHSLRLTLTRQLAEVLLRGYTGTKYMPPTSNGSGVIKKTMNASPWKPRMYTGHNLFIPKNEYEEIILLLLISEAMAGREAVLSQSPEFKEARMQALTNATAVYDLLTVALVRWGQVHLLHESLERALKFSYEEPHIWMQRALCLESMGLYVQALAVAKEVARMAP
;
A
#
# COMPACT_ATOMS: atom_id res chain seq x y z
N GLY A 1 16.31 11.99 0.30
CA GLY A 1 15.02 12.55 0.78
C GLY A 1 14.38 11.60 1.79
N THR A 2 13.30 11.98 2.47
CA THR A 2 12.65 11.16 3.52
C THR A 2 11.65 10.13 2.98
N HIS A 3 11.59 9.93 1.66
CA HIS A 3 10.60 9.06 1.01
C HIS A 3 10.69 7.60 1.46
N SER A 4 11.86 6.97 1.35
CA SER A 4 12.05 5.56 1.77
C SER A 4 11.69 5.31 3.24
N LEU A 5 12.02 6.25 4.14
CA LEU A 5 11.63 6.17 5.55
C LEU A 5 10.11 6.25 5.71
N ARG A 6 9.45 7.19 5.01
CA ARG A 6 8.00 7.34 5.05
C ARG A 6 7.28 6.12 4.47
N LEU A 7 7.78 5.52 3.39
CA LEU A 7 7.26 4.26 2.84
C LEU A 7 7.27 3.16 3.91
N THR A 8 8.42 2.96 4.55
CA THR A 8 8.61 1.91 5.55
C THR A 8 7.68 2.12 6.74
N LEU A 9 7.63 3.34 7.28
CA LEU A 9 6.82 3.65 8.46
C LEU A 9 5.32 3.58 8.17
N THR A 10 4.86 4.05 7.01
CA THR A 10 3.43 3.96 6.64
C THR A 10 2.97 2.52 6.49
N ARG A 11 3.77 1.68 5.82
CA ARG A 11 3.50 0.25 5.67
C ARG A 11 3.49 -0.49 7.01
N GLN A 12 4.50 -0.26 7.86
CA GLN A 12 4.58 -0.91 9.17
C GLN A 12 3.44 -0.49 10.09
N LEU A 13 3.04 0.78 10.08
CA LEU A 13 1.90 1.24 10.86
C LEU A 13 0.61 0.56 10.38
N ALA A 14 0.37 0.50 9.07
CA ALA A 14 -0.78 -0.21 8.51
C ALA A 14 -0.79 -1.69 8.90
N GLU A 15 0.35 -2.36 8.88
CA GLU A 15 0.51 -3.76 9.28
C GLU A 15 0.15 -3.98 10.76
N VAL A 16 0.61 -3.10 11.66
CA VAL A 16 0.30 -3.16 13.09
C VAL A 16 -1.20 -2.96 13.34
N LEU A 17 -1.79 -1.96 12.69
CA LEU A 17 -3.22 -1.67 12.80
C LEU A 17 -4.06 -2.85 12.28
N LEU A 18 -3.69 -3.43 11.13
CA LEU A 18 -4.41 -4.55 10.50
C LEU A 18 -4.39 -5.85 11.32
N ARG A 19 -3.36 -6.04 12.16
CA ARG A 19 -3.26 -7.17 13.10
C ARG A 19 -4.15 -7.01 14.33
N GLY A 20 -4.85 -5.89 14.48
CA GLY A 20 -5.84 -5.68 15.53
C GLY A 20 -5.25 -5.31 16.90
N TYR A 21 -3.98 -4.86 16.95
CA TYR A 21 -3.36 -4.42 18.20
C TYR A 21 -4.10 -3.24 18.87
N THR A 22 -4.99 -2.57 18.14
CA THR A 22 -5.65 -1.33 18.57
C THR A 22 -7.18 -1.38 18.63
N GLY A 23 -7.88 -2.47 18.34
CA GLY A 23 -9.35 -2.44 18.15
C GLY A 23 -10.17 -1.76 19.28
N THR A 24 -9.73 -1.85 20.54
CA THR A 24 -10.37 -1.17 21.70
C THR A 24 -9.67 0.12 22.15
N LYS A 25 -8.53 0.47 21.55
CA LYS A 25 -7.66 1.59 21.92
C LYS A 25 -7.30 2.51 20.74
N TYR A 26 -7.96 2.33 19.60
CA TYR A 26 -7.70 3.13 18.41
C TYR A 26 -8.05 4.60 18.69
N MET A 27 -7.11 5.48 18.35
CA MET A 27 -7.28 6.92 18.47
C MET A 27 -7.01 7.55 17.11
N PRO A 28 -8.00 8.24 16.51
CA PRO A 28 -7.82 8.82 15.19
C PRO A 28 -6.73 9.90 15.20
N PRO A 29 -6.01 10.08 14.09
CA PRO A 29 -4.99 11.11 13.97
C PRO A 29 -5.64 12.50 14.03
N THR A 30 -5.34 13.25 15.09
CA THR A 30 -5.97 14.57 15.29
C THR A 30 -5.26 15.64 14.45
N SER A 31 -6.01 16.44 13.69
CA SER A 31 -5.48 17.60 12.92
C SER A 31 -4.67 18.56 13.80
N ASN A 32 -5.01 18.63 15.09
CA ASN A 32 -4.36 19.45 16.09
C ASN A 32 -3.68 18.59 17.17
N GLY A 33 -2.86 17.60 16.79
CA GLY A 33 -1.86 16.93 17.64
C GLY A 33 -2.22 16.78 19.12
N SER A 34 -3.41 16.28 19.45
CA SER A 34 -3.84 16.08 20.82
C SER A 34 -3.53 14.64 21.22
N GLY A 35 -2.43 14.49 21.96
CA GLY A 35 -2.00 13.23 22.55
C GLY A 35 -0.49 13.21 22.75
N VAL A 36 -0.04 13.54 23.96
CA VAL A 36 1.35 13.40 24.47
C VAL A 36 2.43 14.31 23.84
N ILE A 37 2.49 14.49 22.52
CA ILE A 37 3.61 15.21 21.84
C ILE A 37 3.55 16.73 22.04
N LYS A 38 2.35 17.30 22.29
CA LYS A 38 2.19 18.74 22.55
C LYS A 38 2.86 19.23 23.83
N LYS A 39 3.06 18.37 24.84
CA LYS A 39 3.55 18.84 26.16
C LYS A 39 5.06 19.13 26.16
N THR A 40 5.82 18.63 25.20
CA THR A 40 7.30 18.70 25.22
C THR A 40 7.92 19.53 24.09
N MET A 41 7.11 20.00 23.12
CA MET A 41 7.62 20.57 21.85
C MET A 41 7.07 21.98 21.54
N ASN A 42 6.58 22.70 22.54
CA ASN A 42 6.11 24.06 22.34
C ASN A 42 7.31 25.02 22.19
N ALA A 43 7.45 25.60 20.99
CA ALA A 43 8.31 26.73 20.61
C ALA A 43 9.75 26.47 20.09
N SER A 44 10.00 25.36 19.37
CA SER A 44 11.26 25.20 18.62
C SER A 44 11.15 25.78 17.19
N PRO A 45 12.06 26.68 16.74
CA PRO A 45 12.10 27.18 15.36
C PRO A 45 12.29 26.09 14.29
N TRP A 46 12.75 24.91 14.70
CA TRP A 46 13.11 23.78 13.85
C TRP A 46 11.97 22.76 13.66
N LYS A 47 10.72 23.16 13.93
CA LYS A 47 9.58 22.24 13.85
C LYS A 47 9.36 21.77 12.40
N PRO A 48 9.30 20.45 12.15
CA PRO A 48 8.93 19.93 10.83
C PRO A 48 7.57 20.47 10.40
N ARG A 49 7.46 20.89 9.13
CA ARG A 49 6.18 21.32 8.56
C ARG A 49 5.23 20.12 8.51
N MET A 50 4.08 20.25 9.15
CA MET A 50 3.01 19.26 9.10
C MET A 50 2.08 19.54 7.91
N TYR A 51 1.35 18.53 7.46
CA TYR A 51 0.29 18.71 6.46
C TYR A 51 -0.83 19.58 7.07
N THR A 52 -1.10 20.73 6.46
CA THR A 52 -2.16 21.67 6.87
C THR A 52 -3.02 22.06 5.67
N GLY A 53 -4.32 22.28 5.89
CA GLY A 53 -5.26 22.66 4.83
C GLY A 53 -6.72 22.50 5.29
N HIS A 54 -7.63 23.26 4.66
CA HIS A 54 -9.04 23.27 5.04
C HIS A 54 -9.81 21.99 4.65
N ASN A 55 -9.31 21.22 3.67
CA ASN A 55 -9.97 20.04 3.12
C ASN A 55 -9.08 18.78 3.18
N LEU A 56 -8.29 18.62 4.24
CA LEU A 56 -7.51 17.40 4.44
C LEU A 56 -8.43 16.25 4.88
N PHE A 57 -8.28 15.09 4.24
CA PHE A 57 -8.90 13.87 4.72
C PHE A 57 -8.20 13.42 6.01
N ILE A 58 -8.99 13.18 7.05
CA ILE A 58 -8.52 12.69 8.35
C ILE A 58 -9.29 11.39 8.63
N PRO A 59 -8.58 10.25 8.74
CA PRO A 59 -9.21 8.98 9.10
C PRO A 59 -10.00 9.08 10.40
N LYS A 60 -11.23 8.56 10.38
CA LYS A 60 -12.13 8.54 11.54
C LYS A 60 -12.11 7.21 12.28
N ASN A 61 -11.67 6.14 11.60
CA ASN A 61 -11.62 4.79 12.12
C ASN A 61 -10.37 4.06 11.59
N GLU A 62 -10.08 2.90 12.18
CA GLU A 62 -8.91 2.09 11.84
C GLU A 62 -8.91 1.66 10.36
N TYR A 63 -10.07 1.38 9.78
CA TYR A 63 -10.19 0.93 8.39
C TYR A 63 -9.76 2.03 7.41
N GLU A 64 -10.26 3.24 7.61
CA GLU A 64 -9.88 4.42 6.82
C GLU A 64 -8.39 4.71 6.94
N GLU A 65 -7.81 4.57 8.13
CA GLU A 65 -6.39 4.84 8.34
C GLU A 65 -5.52 3.77 7.67
N ILE A 66 -5.87 2.49 7.81
CA ILE A 66 -5.16 1.38 7.16
C ILE A 66 -5.20 1.56 5.64
N ILE A 67 -6.38 1.81 5.05
CA ILE A 67 -6.51 2.02 3.60
C ILE A 67 -5.68 3.23 3.16
N LEU A 68 -5.81 4.36 3.87
CA LEU A 68 -5.07 5.58 3.52
C LEU A 68 -3.54 5.35 3.56
N LEU A 69 -3.04 4.72 4.62
CA LEU A 69 -1.62 4.42 4.77
C LEU A 69 -1.12 3.52 3.64
N LEU A 70 -1.88 2.47 3.31
CA LEU A 70 -1.50 1.54 2.25
C LEU A 70 -1.56 2.19 0.86
N LEU A 71 -2.54 3.05 0.56
CA LEU A 71 -2.61 3.81 -0.69
C LEU A 71 -1.45 4.82 -0.81
N ILE A 72 -1.06 5.45 0.30
CA ILE A 72 0.15 6.31 0.33
C ILE A 72 1.40 5.46 0.06
N SER A 73 1.54 4.31 0.73
CA SER A 73 2.66 3.39 0.50
C SER A 73 2.72 2.91 -0.95
N GLU A 74 1.58 2.58 -1.55
CA GLU A 74 1.46 2.16 -2.95
C GLU A 74 1.90 3.27 -3.90
N ALA A 75 1.40 4.49 -3.72
CA ALA A 75 1.78 5.63 -4.54
C ALA A 75 3.28 5.96 -4.45
N MET A 76 3.89 5.71 -3.29
CA MET A 76 5.33 5.87 -3.10
C MET A 76 6.12 4.71 -3.74
N ALA A 77 5.70 3.47 -3.55
CA ALA A 77 6.31 2.29 -4.17
C ALA A 77 6.28 2.38 -5.71
N GLY A 78 5.18 2.85 -6.29
CA GLY A 78 5.07 3.07 -7.73
C GLY A 78 6.04 4.12 -8.29
N ARG A 79 6.45 5.11 -7.48
CA ARG A 79 7.48 6.10 -7.88
C ARG A 79 8.91 5.54 -7.78
N GLU A 80 9.13 4.62 -6.85
CA GLU A 80 10.43 3.95 -6.66
C GLU A 80 10.58 2.72 -7.57
N ALA A 81 9.55 2.38 -8.36
CA ALA A 81 9.58 1.27 -9.29
C ALA A 81 10.63 1.47 -10.40
N VAL A 82 11.47 0.46 -10.60
CA VAL A 82 12.54 0.48 -11.59
C VAL A 82 12.05 -0.21 -12.87
N LEU A 83 11.76 0.59 -13.90
CA LEU A 83 11.22 0.10 -15.18
C LEU A 83 12.29 -0.46 -16.14
N SER A 84 13.54 -0.05 -15.97
CA SER A 84 14.64 -0.50 -16.83
C SER A 84 14.84 -2.01 -16.68
N GLN A 85 14.92 -2.72 -17.81
CA GLN A 85 15.18 -4.17 -17.85
C GLN A 85 16.66 -4.54 -17.91
N SER A 86 17.54 -3.56 -18.08
CA SER A 86 18.99 -3.77 -18.20
C SER A 86 19.59 -4.45 -16.96
N PRO A 87 20.65 -5.27 -17.12
CA PRO A 87 21.18 -6.11 -16.03
C PRO A 87 21.76 -5.29 -14.88
N GLU A 88 22.20 -4.06 -15.13
CA GLU A 88 22.78 -3.16 -14.13
C GLU A 88 21.74 -2.73 -13.08
N PHE A 89 20.46 -2.76 -13.44
CA PHE A 89 19.36 -2.37 -12.55
C PHE A 89 18.66 -3.58 -11.90
N LYS A 90 19.16 -4.80 -12.11
CA LYS A 90 18.50 -6.03 -11.65
C LYS A 90 18.27 -6.03 -10.13
N GLU A 91 19.28 -5.70 -9.35
CA GLU A 91 19.18 -5.69 -7.89
C GLU A 91 18.19 -4.63 -7.38
N ALA A 92 18.30 -3.40 -7.90
CA ALA A 92 17.38 -2.32 -7.56
C ALA A 92 15.92 -2.67 -7.94
N ARG A 93 15.71 -3.34 -9.08
CA ARG A 93 14.40 -3.83 -9.51
C ARG A 93 13.84 -4.89 -8.58
N MET A 94 14.65 -5.88 -8.17
CA MET A 94 14.23 -6.91 -7.21
C MET A 94 13.87 -6.29 -5.85
N GLN A 95 14.65 -5.32 -5.36
CA GLN A 95 14.37 -4.65 -4.11
C GLN A 95 13.09 -3.79 -4.18
N ALA A 96 12.93 -3.01 -5.24
CA ALA A 96 11.74 -2.19 -5.46
C ALA A 96 10.48 -3.05 -5.57
N LEU A 97 10.58 -4.16 -6.31
CA LEU A 97 9.51 -5.13 -6.44
C LEU A 97 9.15 -5.76 -5.09
N THR A 98 10.14 -6.22 -4.32
CA THR A 98 9.90 -6.84 -3.00
C THR A 98 9.16 -5.89 -2.06
N ASN A 99 9.57 -4.61 -2.05
CA ASN A 99 8.90 -3.58 -1.26
C ASN A 99 7.47 -3.32 -1.73
N ALA A 100 7.24 -3.26 -3.05
CA ALA A 100 5.92 -3.06 -3.62
C ALA A 100 5.00 -4.26 -3.34
N THR A 101 5.49 -5.49 -3.53
CA THR A 101 4.74 -6.73 -3.24
C THR A 101 4.26 -6.76 -1.79
N ALA A 102 5.10 -6.41 -0.82
CA ALA A 102 4.68 -6.34 0.58
C ALA A 102 3.54 -5.34 0.83
N VAL A 103 3.48 -4.24 0.07
CA VAL A 103 2.37 -3.28 0.14
C VAL A 103 1.11 -3.85 -0.51
N TYR A 104 1.22 -4.47 -1.68
CA TYR A 104 0.09 -5.09 -2.38
C TYR A 104 -0.49 -6.29 -1.64
N ASP A 105 0.33 -7.07 -0.93
CA ASP A 105 -0.12 -8.16 -0.08
C ASP A 105 -0.98 -7.62 1.08
N LEU A 106 -0.53 -6.55 1.74
CA LEU A 106 -1.30 -5.90 2.79
C LEU A 106 -2.59 -5.27 2.26
N LEU A 107 -2.55 -4.62 1.09
CA LEU A 107 -3.76 -4.12 0.40
C LEU A 107 -4.73 -5.26 0.11
N THR A 108 -4.24 -6.38 -0.42
CA THR A 108 -5.06 -7.55 -0.71
C THR A 108 -5.75 -8.06 0.54
N VAL A 109 -5.01 -8.26 1.63
CA VAL A 109 -5.57 -8.73 2.91
C VAL A 109 -6.62 -7.75 3.45
N ALA A 110 -6.33 -6.45 3.46
CA ALA A 110 -7.23 -5.44 4.01
C ALA A 110 -8.51 -5.29 3.16
N LEU A 111 -8.37 -5.13 1.85
CA LEU A 111 -9.48 -4.84 0.95
C LEU A 111 -10.38 -6.05 0.74
N VAL A 112 -9.84 -7.26 0.60
CA VAL A 112 -10.67 -8.48 0.50
C VAL A 112 -11.44 -8.70 1.79
N ARG A 113 -10.80 -8.54 2.96
CA ARG A 113 -11.44 -8.69 4.27
C ARG A 113 -12.66 -7.76 4.44
N TRP A 114 -12.61 -6.57 3.85
CA TRP A 114 -13.69 -5.58 3.94
C TRP A 114 -14.56 -5.50 2.68
N GLY A 115 -14.43 -6.46 1.76
CA GLY A 115 -15.25 -6.54 0.54
C GLY A 115 -14.98 -5.43 -0.49
N GLN A 116 -13.86 -4.70 -0.38
CA GLN A 116 -13.47 -3.61 -1.27
C GLN A 116 -12.67 -4.11 -2.48
N VAL A 117 -13.19 -5.13 -3.15
CA VAL A 117 -12.48 -5.84 -4.23
C VAL A 117 -12.27 -4.96 -5.47
N HIS A 118 -13.20 -4.06 -5.77
CA HIS A 118 -13.04 -3.11 -6.88
C HIS A 118 -11.82 -2.19 -6.70
N LEU A 119 -11.60 -1.68 -5.48
CA LEU A 119 -10.44 -0.86 -5.18
C LEU A 119 -9.15 -1.68 -5.29
N LEU A 120 -9.18 -2.95 -4.86
CA LEU A 120 -8.06 -3.86 -5.02
C LEU A 120 -7.73 -4.09 -6.50
N HIS A 121 -8.73 -4.27 -7.35
CA HIS A 121 -8.54 -4.43 -8.78
C HIS A 121 -7.81 -3.22 -9.39
N GLU A 122 -8.25 -2.00 -9.10
CA GLU A 122 -7.59 -0.77 -9.57
C GLU A 122 -6.13 -0.64 -9.08
N SER A 123 -5.85 -1.09 -7.86
CA SER A 123 -4.49 -1.16 -7.32
C SER A 123 -3.62 -2.18 -8.07
N LEU A 124 -4.13 -3.39 -8.27
CA LEU A 124 -3.39 -4.44 -8.97
C LEU A 124 -3.15 -4.10 -10.45
N GLU A 125 -4.07 -3.42 -11.12
CA GLU A 125 -3.83 -2.93 -12.49
C GLU A 125 -2.71 -1.90 -12.58
N ARG A 126 -2.53 -1.07 -11.54
CA ARG A 126 -1.39 -0.15 -11.46
C ARG A 126 -0.10 -0.91 -11.18
N ALA A 127 -0.13 -1.98 -10.38
CA ALA A 127 1.01 -2.85 -10.10
C ALA A 127 1.59 -3.50 -11.36
N LEU A 128 0.72 -3.94 -12.27
CA LEU A 128 1.11 -4.63 -13.50
C LEU A 128 2.10 -3.85 -14.38
N LYS A 129 2.09 -2.52 -14.30
CA LYS A 129 2.98 -1.66 -15.11
C LYS A 129 4.46 -1.87 -14.81
N PHE A 130 4.78 -2.43 -13.64
CA PHE A 130 6.16 -2.63 -13.20
C PHE A 130 6.44 -4.05 -12.69
N SER A 131 5.45 -4.94 -12.69
CA SER A 131 5.60 -6.36 -12.31
C SER A 131 5.77 -7.26 -13.55
N TYR A 132 6.78 -6.96 -14.37
CA TYR A 132 7.10 -7.75 -15.57
C TYR A 132 7.52 -9.17 -15.16
N GLU A 133 6.82 -10.19 -15.69
CA GLU A 133 7.07 -11.62 -15.43
C GLU A 133 7.03 -12.05 -13.96
N GLU A 134 6.26 -11.34 -13.12
CA GLU A 134 6.13 -11.67 -11.70
C GLU A 134 4.84 -12.45 -11.40
N PRO A 135 4.88 -13.79 -11.28
CA PRO A 135 3.68 -14.63 -11.25
C PRO A 135 2.76 -14.32 -10.06
N HIS A 136 3.33 -13.87 -8.93
CA HIS A 136 2.59 -13.59 -7.69
C HIS A 136 1.53 -12.49 -7.86
N ILE A 137 1.91 -11.32 -8.39
CA ILE A 137 0.99 -10.19 -8.58
C ILE A 137 -0.07 -10.52 -9.64
N TRP A 138 0.33 -11.25 -10.69
CA TRP A 138 -0.60 -11.71 -11.72
C TRP A 138 -1.62 -12.70 -11.18
N MET A 139 -1.20 -13.61 -10.29
CA MET A 139 -2.11 -14.54 -9.61
C MET A 139 -3.09 -13.78 -8.70
N GLN A 140 -2.62 -12.80 -7.92
CA GLN A 140 -3.51 -11.97 -7.10
C GLN A 140 -4.56 -11.26 -7.95
N ARG A 141 -4.21 -10.78 -9.15
CA ARG A 141 -5.17 -10.19 -10.08
C ARG A 141 -6.19 -11.20 -10.60
N ALA A 142 -5.75 -12.41 -10.96
CA ALA A 142 -6.67 -13.47 -11.41
C ALA A 142 -7.73 -13.78 -10.34
N LEU A 143 -7.30 -13.94 -9.08
CA LEU A 143 -8.20 -14.19 -7.95
C LEU A 143 -9.12 -13.00 -7.66
N CYS A 144 -8.60 -11.77 -7.79
CA CYS A 144 -9.40 -10.55 -7.66
C CYS A 144 -10.53 -10.53 -8.71
N LEU A 145 -10.20 -10.80 -9.98
CA LEU A 145 -11.19 -10.88 -11.07
C LEU A 145 -12.24 -11.97 -10.83
N GLU A 146 -11.83 -13.13 -10.30
CA GLU A 146 -12.75 -14.20 -9.92
C GLU A 146 -13.73 -13.75 -8.83
N SER A 147 -13.24 -13.09 -7.78
CA SER A 147 -14.10 -12.56 -6.71
C SER A 147 -15.04 -11.44 -7.16
N MET A 148 -14.75 -10.78 -8.29
CA MET A 148 -15.63 -9.83 -8.97
C MET A 148 -16.64 -10.50 -9.94
N GLY A 149 -16.54 -11.82 -10.16
CA GLY A 149 -17.38 -12.56 -11.10
C GLY A 149 -16.94 -12.46 -12.57
N LEU A 150 -15.74 -11.94 -12.85
CA LEU A 150 -15.20 -11.76 -14.19
C LEU A 150 -14.43 -13.02 -14.66
N TYR A 151 -15.10 -14.17 -14.68
CA TYR A 151 -14.48 -15.48 -14.87
C TYR A 151 -13.67 -15.65 -16.16
N VAL A 152 -14.16 -15.08 -17.28
CA VAL A 152 -13.46 -15.16 -18.58
C VAL A 152 -12.12 -14.42 -18.51
N GLN A 153 -12.09 -13.26 -17.86
CA GLN A 153 -10.87 -12.48 -17.70
C GLN A 153 -9.93 -13.13 -16.67
N ALA A 154 -10.48 -13.62 -15.56
CA ALA A 154 -9.73 -14.35 -14.55
C ALA A 154 -8.99 -15.56 -15.16
N LEU A 155 -9.68 -16.35 -15.99
CA LEU A 155 -9.09 -17.50 -16.68
C LEU A 155 -7.98 -17.08 -17.66
N ALA A 156 -8.16 -15.99 -18.40
CA ALA A 156 -7.14 -15.47 -19.30
C ALA A 156 -5.86 -15.08 -18.53
N VAL A 157 -6.02 -14.39 -17.41
CA VAL A 157 -4.88 -14.01 -16.54
C VAL A 157 -4.24 -15.24 -15.90
N ALA A 158 -5.03 -16.20 -15.42
CA ALA A 158 -4.50 -17.44 -14.82
C ALA A 158 -3.69 -18.29 -15.81
N LYS A 159 -4.07 -18.32 -17.10
CA LYS A 159 -3.27 -18.97 -18.14
C LYS A 159 -1.92 -18.30 -18.34
N GLU A 160 -1.84 -16.97 -18.27
CA GLU A 160 -0.57 -16.26 -18.32
C GLU A 160 0.29 -16.56 -17.09
N VAL A 161 -0.30 -16.66 -15.90
CA VAL A 161 0.42 -17.07 -14.68
C VAL A 161 1.03 -18.46 -14.84
N ALA A 162 0.26 -19.43 -15.34
CA ALA A 162 0.74 -20.79 -15.60
C ALA A 162 1.86 -20.84 -16.67
N ARG A 163 1.88 -19.88 -17.60
CA ARG A 163 2.98 -19.74 -18.58
C ARG A 163 4.25 -19.20 -17.93
N MET A 164 4.14 -18.29 -16.97
CA MET A 164 5.28 -17.67 -16.27
C MET A 164 5.90 -18.60 -15.22
N ALA A 165 5.08 -19.39 -14.54
CA ALA A 165 5.49 -20.36 -13.53
C ALA A 165 4.80 -21.72 -13.81
N PRO A 166 5.35 -22.52 -14.73
CA PRO A 166 4.79 -23.83 -15.11
C PRO A 166 4.92 -24.89 -14.01
#